data_AF-A0A7J4UHL1-F1
#
_entry.id   AF-A0A7J4UHL1-F1
#
_cell.length_a   1.000
_cell.length_b   1.000
_cell.length_c   1.000
_cell.angle_alpha   90.00
_cell.angle_beta   90.00
_cell.angle_gamma   90.00
#
_symmetry.space_group_name_H-M   'P 1'
#
loop_
_entity.id
_entity.type
_entity.pdbx_description
1 polymer ?
#
loop_
_entity_poly.entity_id
_entity_poly.type
_entity_poly.pdbx_seq_one_letter_code
_entity_poly.pdbx_strand_id
1 'polypeptide(L)'
;MRKKIFLISTALMVAIILIIIIFQIITVTPTSLTEIQTKKFTKAICNETNFCQDYEITCERNKTIKINPLENASVQFSSEWQDPRNQKEINKLCN
;
A
#
# COMPACT_ATOMS: atom_id res chain seq x y z
N MET A 1 56.84 9.73 26.73
CA MET A 1 56.31 9.90 25.35
C MET A 1 55.52 8.69 24.86
N ARG A 2 56.03 7.46 24.97
CA ARG A 2 55.33 6.23 24.53
C ARG A 2 53.91 6.03 25.10
N LYS A 3 53.69 6.29 26.40
CA LYS A 3 52.36 6.21 27.03
C LYS A 3 51.34 7.23 26.48
N LYS A 4 51.79 8.45 26.14
CA LYS A 4 50.93 9.49 25.55
C LYS A 4 50.56 9.14 24.11
N ILE A 5 51.51 8.63 23.33
CA ILE A 5 51.28 8.15 21.96
C ILE A 5 50.29 6.97 21.97
N PHE A 6 50.44 6.04 22.91
CA PHE A 6 49.51 4.92 23.07
C PHE A 6 48.08 5.40 23.38
N LEU A 7 47.91 6.31 24.33
CA LEU A 7 46.60 6.88 24.69
C LEU A 7 45.92 7.59 23.50
N ILE A 8 46.69 8.39 22.75
CA ILE A 8 46.19 9.10 21.55
C ILE A 8 45.76 8.10 20.48
N SER A 9 46.56 7.05 20.24
CA SER A 9 46.23 6.01 19.27
C SER A 9 44.95 5.26 19.63
N THR A 10 44.77 4.88 20.89
CA THR A 10 43.51 4.25 21.35
C THR A 10 42.30 5.16 21.21
N ALA A 11 42.44 6.46 21.54
CA ALA A 11 41.36 7.43 21.39
C ALA A 11 40.95 7.61 19.93
N LEU A 12 41.93 7.66 19.01
CA LEU A 12 41.68 7.77 17.57
C LEU A 12 40.93 6.54 17.04
N MET A 13 41.31 5.34 17.47
CA MET A 13 40.67 4.10 17.05
C MET A 13 39.20 4.03 17.49
N VAL A 14 38.90 4.46 18.72
CA VAL A 14 37.53 4.53 19.24
C VAL A 14 36.69 5.55 18.46
N ALA A 15 37.26 6.71 18.11
CA ALA A 15 36.57 7.72 17.32
C ALA A 15 36.19 7.20 15.92
N ILE A 16 37.09 6.45 15.26
CA ILE A 16 36.82 5.84 13.95
C ILE A 16 35.68 4.82 14.04
N ILE A 17 35.68 3.97 15.07
CA ILE A 17 34.60 2.99 15.30
C ILE A 17 33.25 3.69 15.50
N LEU A 18 33.22 4.77 16.29
CA LEU A 18 32.00 5.55 16.50
C LEU A 18 31.48 6.17 15.20
N ILE A 19 32.36 6.68 14.33
CA ILE A 19 31.98 7.22 13.02
C ILE A 19 31.35 6.13 12.15
N ILE A 20 31.93 4.92 12.13
CA ILE A 20 31.38 3.79 11.37
C ILE A 20 29.98 3.42 11.87
N ILE A 21 29.77 3.36 13.19
CA ILE A 21 28.47 3.05 13.79
C ILE A 21 27.42 4.12 13.40
N ILE A 22 27.78 5.40 13.47
CA ILE A 22 26.88 6.50 13.07
C ILE A 22 26.52 6.39 11.58
N PHE A 23 27.48 6.05 10.72
CA PHE A 23 27.26 5.91 9.29
C PHE A 23 26.26 4.79 8.98
N GLN A 24 26.37 3.65 9.69
CA GLN A 24 25.43 2.53 9.57
C GLN A 24 24.00 2.94 9.95
N ILE A 25 23.83 3.75 11.00
CA ILE A 25 22.51 4.24 11.44
C ILE A 25 21.88 5.17 10.39
N ILE A 26 22.68 6.03 9.74
CA ILE A 26 22.20 6.97 8.72
C ILE A 26 21.77 6.24 7.44
N THR A 27 22.55 5.24 7.00
CA THR A 27 22.22 4.45 5.79
C THR A 27 21.02 3.54 5.96
N VAL A 28 20.61 3.25 7.20
CA VAL A 28 19.45 2.39 7.51
C VAL A 28 18.26 3.26 7.92
N THR A 29 18.12 4.47 7.37
CA THR A 29 16.81 5.14 7.38
C THR A 29 15.87 4.27 6.53
N PRO A 30 14.88 3.58 7.13
CA PRO A 30 13.95 2.81 6.33
C PRO A 30 13.17 3.80 5.49
N THR A 31 13.17 3.60 4.18
CA THR A 31 12.26 4.23 3.22
C THR A 31 10.84 3.72 3.48
N SER A 32 10.32 3.85 4.69
CA SER A 32 8.97 3.42 5.08
C SER A 32 8.03 4.59 5.32
N LEU A 33 8.37 5.78 4.83
CA LEU A 33 7.45 6.90 4.80
C LEU A 33 6.56 6.75 3.57
N THR A 34 5.44 6.05 3.79
CA THR A 34 4.27 5.99 2.91
C THR A 34 4.48 5.33 1.57
N GLU A 35 4.78 4.03 1.55
CA GLU A 35 4.37 3.23 0.39
C GLU A 35 2.85 3.35 0.30
N ILE A 36 2.38 4.13 -0.66
CA ILE A 36 0.98 4.32 -0.94
C ILE A 36 0.44 2.96 -1.39
N GLN A 37 -0.16 2.22 -0.45
CA GLN A 37 -0.74 0.92 -0.74
C GLN A 37 -1.94 1.11 -1.67
N THR A 38 -1.68 0.92 -2.95
CA THR A 38 -2.69 0.87 -4.00
C THR A 38 -3.20 -0.55 -4.09
N LYS A 39 -4.51 -0.75 -3.90
CA LYS A 39 -5.17 -2.05 -4.01
C LYS A 39 -6.06 -2.05 -5.24
N LYS A 40 -5.99 -3.14 -6.02
CA LYS A 40 -6.86 -3.38 -7.18
C LYS A 40 -7.68 -4.64 -6.95
N PHE A 41 -8.96 -4.58 -7.29
CA PHE A 41 -9.87 -5.72 -7.24
C PHE A 41 -11.03 -5.49 -8.21
N THR A 42 -11.75 -6.56 -8.54
CA THR A 42 -12.94 -6.50 -9.40
C THR A 42 -14.20 -6.40 -8.55
N LYS A 43 -15.18 -5.62 -9.00
CA LYS A 43 -16.50 -5.53 -8.37
C LYS A 43 -17.61 -5.41 -9.42
N ALA A 44 -18.64 -6.25 -9.26
CA ALA A 44 -19.90 -6.14 -10.00
C ALA A 44 -20.75 -4.98 -9.45
N ILE A 45 -21.13 -4.04 -10.32
CA ILE A 45 -22.08 -2.95 -10.04
C ILE A 45 -23.32 -3.19 -10.88
N CYS A 46 -24.47 -3.31 -10.22
CA CYS A 46 -25.75 -3.61 -10.85
C CYS A 46 -26.68 -2.39 -10.82
N ASN A 47 -27.49 -2.21 -11.85
CA ASN A 47 -28.50 -1.15 -11.92
C ASN A 47 -29.91 -1.66 -11.53
N GLU A 48 -30.90 -0.77 -11.59
CA GLU A 48 -32.30 -1.07 -11.27
C GLU A 48 -32.95 -2.07 -12.26
N THR A 49 -32.38 -2.26 -13.44
CA THR A 49 -32.86 -3.22 -14.43
C THR A 49 -32.18 -4.57 -14.31
N ASN A 50 -31.48 -4.87 -13.21
CA ASN A 50 -30.72 -6.10 -13.00
C ASN A 50 -29.62 -6.36 -14.06
N PHE A 51 -29.15 -5.29 -14.71
CA PHE A 51 -27.93 -5.32 -15.51
C PHE A 51 -26.73 -5.10 -14.60
N CYS A 52 -25.79 -6.05 -14.61
CA CYS A 52 -24.57 -5.99 -13.82
C CYS A 52 -23.35 -5.92 -14.74
N GLN A 53 -22.43 -5.01 -14.43
CA GLN A 53 -21.15 -4.84 -15.11
C GLN A 53 -20.03 -4.97 -14.08
N ASP A 54 -19.01 -5.76 -14.42
CA ASP A 54 -17.79 -5.84 -13.61
C ASP A 54 -16.86 -4.67 -13.92
N TYR A 55 -16.30 -4.11 -12.85
CA TYR A 55 -15.32 -3.03 -12.91
C TYR A 55 -14.05 -3.40 -12.16
N GLU A 56 -12.89 -3.06 -12.70
CA GLU A 56 -11.64 -2.96 -11.96
C GLU A 56 -11.65 -1.67 -11.13
N ILE A 57 -11.67 -1.82 -9.80
CA ILE A 57 -11.63 -0.74 -8.83
C ILE A 57 -10.21 -0.60 -8.31
N THR A 58 -9.65 0.61 -8.40
CA THR A 58 -8.37 0.95 -7.78
C THR A 58 -8.61 1.85 -6.57
N CYS A 59 -8.10 1.41 -5.41
CA CYS A 59 -8.22 2.12 -4.15
C CYS A 59 -6.86 2.57 -3.64
N GLU A 60 -6.80 3.79 -3.14
CA GLU A 60 -5.66 4.37 -2.44
C GLU A 60 -6.11 4.86 -1.08
N ARG A 61 -5.54 4.34 0.02
CA ARG A 61 -5.91 4.73 1.40
C ARG A 61 -7.44 4.74 1.62
N ASN A 62 -8.10 3.69 1.11
CA ASN A 62 -9.55 3.47 1.17
C ASN A 62 -10.40 4.46 0.37
N LYS A 63 -9.79 5.26 -0.51
CA LYS A 63 -10.49 6.11 -1.48
C LYS A 63 -10.42 5.51 -2.87
N THR A 64 -11.54 5.51 -3.57
CA THR A 64 -11.57 5.09 -4.97
C THR A 64 -10.87 6.14 -5.82
N ILE A 65 -9.79 5.75 -6.50
CA ILE A 65 -9.06 6.64 -7.42
C ILE A 65 -9.33 6.31 -8.88
N LYS A 66 -9.76 5.08 -9.18
CA LYS A 66 -10.09 4.66 -10.55
C LYS A 66 -11.16 3.58 -10.55
N ILE A 67 -12.03 3.63 -11.55
CA ILE A 67 -13.07 2.64 -11.85
C ILE A 67 -13.02 2.41 -13.36
N ASN A 68 -12.66 1.21 -13.78
CA ASN A 68 -12.56 0.83 -15.18
C ASN A 68 -13.52 -0.32 -15.48
N PRO A 69 -14.44 -0.20 -16.45
CA PRO A 69 -15.26 -1.35 -16.85
C PRO A 69 -14.37 -2.43 -17.45
N LEU A 70 -14.62 -3.69 -17.09
CA LEU A 70 -14.01 -4.83 -17.75
C LEU A 70 -14.79 -5.15 -19.03
N GLU A 71 -14.09 -5.19 -20.16
CA GLU A 71 -14.71 -5.48 -21.45
C GLU A 71 -15.33 -6.88 -21.45
N ASN A 72 -16.54 -7.00 -22.02
CA ASN A 72 -17.30 -8.25 -22.11
C ASN A 72 -17.60 -8.93 -20.76
N ALA A 73 -17.51 -8.20 -19.65
CA ALA A 73 -17.81 -8.69 -18.31
C ALA A 73 -19.12 -8.08 -17.78
N SER A 74 -20.20 -8.27 -18.55
CA SER A 74 -21.54 -7.87 -18.16
C SER A 74 -22.54 -9.01 -18.29
N VAL A 75 -23.59 -8.93 -17.48
CA VAL A 75 -24.67 -9.91 -17.46
C VAL A 75 -25.99 -9.23 -17.15
N GLN A 76 -27.05 -9.70 -17.81
CA GLN A 76 -28.42 -9.29 -17.56
C GLN A 76 -29.13 -10.41 -16.81
N PHE A 77 -29.52 -10.16 -15.57
CA PHE A 77 -30.34 -11.11 -14.81
C PHE A 77 -31.84 -10.90 -15.08
N SER A 78 -32.66 -11.87 -14.67
CA SER A 78 -34.12 -11.73 -14.73
C SER A 78 -34.60 -10.62 -13.78
N SER A 79 -35.78 -10.05 -14.04
CA SER A 79 -36.38 -9.02 -13.16
C SER A 79 -36.74 -9.55 -11.77
N GLU A 80 -36.86 -10.87 -11.62
CA GLU A 80 -37.12 -11.54 -10.33
C GLU A 80 -35.85 -11.78 -9.51
N TRP A 81 -34.67 -11.64 -10.11
CA TRP A 81 -33.41 -11.82 -9.42
C TRP A 81 -33.20 -10.71 -8.38
N GLN A 82 -32.71 -11.09 -7.21
CA GLN A 82 -32.35 -10.20 -6.12
C GLN A 82 -30.89 -10.38 -5.78
N ASP A 83 -30.17 -9.28 -5.62
CA ASP A 83 -28.79 -9.30 -5.16
C ASP A 83 -28.73 -9.83 -3.72
N PRO A 84 -28.03 -10.94 -3.45
CA PRO A 84 -27.93 -11.50 -2.10
C PRO A 84 -27.08 -10.63 -1.16
N ARG A 85 -26.34 -9.66 -1.69
CA ARG A 85 -25.50 -8.72 -0.91
C ARG A 85 -26.37 -7.68 -0.23
N ASN A 86 -25.94 -7.20 0.94
CA ASN A 86 -26.65 -6.11 1.60
C ASN A 86 -26.28 -4.73 0.99
N GLN A 87 -27.10 -3.71 1.26
CA GLN A 87 -26.90 -2.36 0.69
C GLN A 87 -25.52 -1.75 1.04
N LYS A 88 -24.96 -2.09 2.21
CA LYS A 88 -23.65 -1.60 2.63
C LYS A 88 -22.55 -2.22 1.76
N GLU A 89 -22.63 -3.51 1.47
CA GLU A 89 -21.70 -4.21 0.58
C GLU A 89 -21.82 -3.74 -0.86
N ILE A 90 -23.05 -3.49 -1.33
CA ILE A 90 -23.31 -2.93 -2.66
C ILE A 90 -22.65 -1.55 -2.80
N ASN A 91 -22.87 -0.66 -1.83
CA ASN A 91 -22.39 0.72 -1.90
C ASN A 91 -20.89 0.88 -1.58
N LYS A 92 -20.27 -0.06 -0.87
CA LYS A 92 -18.86 0.06 -0.44
C LYS A 92 -17.90 -0.32 -1.57
N LEU A 93 -17.25 0.67 -2.19
CA LEU A 93 -16.23 0.40 -3.22
C LEU A 93 -14.89 0.01 -2.62
N CYS A 94 -14.31 0.84 -1.74
CA CYS A 94 -13.04 0.58 -1.07
C CYS A 94 -13.24 0.18 0.39
N ASN A 95 -12.31 -0.62 0.94
CA ASN A 95 -12.47 -1.29 2.23
C ASN A 95 -11.89 -0.54 3.42
#